data_AF-C7ZF86-F1
#
_entry.id   AF-C7ZF86-F1
#
_cell.length_a   1.000
_cell.length_b   1.000
_cell.length_c   1.000
_cell.angle_alpha   90.00
_cell.angle_beta   90.00
_cell.angle_gamma   90.00
#
_symmetry.space_group_name_H-M   'P 1'
#
loop_
_entity.id
_entity.type
_entity.pdbx_description
1 polymer ?
#
loop_
_entity_poly.entity_id
_entity_poly.type
_entity_poly.pdbx_seq_one_letter_code
_entity_poly.pdbx_strand_id
1 'polypeptide(L)'
;LNLIEAVELTPSVKQFISSEFAFQIGPEHAKRSPSFPFKIATLRRLEGSPLEITLIHTGVFLDYLVYPRIASHMECQTVWFHLGPDAAAIPRDGNRTVAFTHTKDVGEFVSLGLDLPNSERQYYGYADRLTLNDIVRIIEEVKGVQVNVTYDSRDSLNRVECTLLPGPAESELKDSKFNG
;
A
#
# COMPACT_ATOMS: atom_id res chain seq x y z
N LEU A 1 -14.56 14.12 5.18
CA LEU A 1 -15.36 15.11 4.41
C LEU A 1 -15.19 16.51 4.97
N ASN A 2 -15.27 16.72 6.29
CA ASN A 2 -15.10 18.03 6.94
C ASN A 2 -13.82 18.79 6.54
N LEU A 3 -12.69 18.08 6.32
CA LEU A 3 -11.46 18.72 5.86
C LEU A 3 -11.64 19.41 4.50
N ILE A 4 -12.38 18.80 3.58
CA ILE A 4 -12.67 19.36 2.24
C ILE A 4 -13.48 20.64 2.38
N GLU A 5 -14.50 20.63 3.23
CA GLU A 5 -15.32 21.82 3.49
C GLU A 5 -14.47 22.96 4.08
N ALA A 6 -13.59 22.64 5.04
CA ALA A 6 -12.71 23.64 5.65
C ALA A 6 -11.73 24.24 4.64
N VAL A 7 -11.13 23.43 3.76
CA VAL A 7 -10.16 23.94 2.78
C VAL A 7 -10.83 24.74 1.65
N GLU A 8 -12.05 24.41 1.24
CA GLU A 8 -12.80 25.19 0.24
C GLU A 8 -13.15 26.60 0.74
N LEU A 9 -13.34 26.75 2.05
CA LEU A 9 -13.56 28.06 2.68
C LEU A 9 -12.27 28.86 2.88
N THR A 10 -11.10 28.28 2.57
CA THR A 10 -9.78 28.86 2.83
C THR A 10 -9.13 29.33 1.52
N PRO A 11 -9.11 30.65 1.22
CA PRO A 11 -8.66 31.14 -0.09
C PRO A 11 -7.19 30.87 -0.43
N SER A 12 -6.35 30.63 0.58
CA SER A 12 -4.93 30.32 0.41
C SER A 12 -4.68 28.88 -0.05
N VAL A 13 -5.64 27.97 0.12
CA VAL A 13 -5.51 26.58 -0.36
C VAL A 13 -5.96 26.53 -1.81
N LYS A 14 -5.07 26.08 -2.69
CA LYS A 14 -5.34 25.95 -4.14
C LYS A 14 -5.47 24.50 -4.59
N GLN A 15 -4.75 23.61 -3.92
CA GLN A 15 -4.66 22.20 -4.28
C GLN A 15 -5.03 21.31 -3.09
N PHE A 16 -5.62 20.15 -3.39
CA PHE A 16 -5.94 19.12 -2.42
C PHE A 16 -5.50 17.75 -2.93
N ILE A 17 -4.55 17.13 -2.21
CA ILE A 17 -4.14 15.75 -2.47
C ILE A 17 -5.01 14.82 -1.61
N SER A 18 -5.86 14.03 -2.26
CA SER A 18 -6.70 13.05 -1.55
C SER A 18 -5.84 11.91 -1.00
N SER A 19 -6.25 11.36 0.15
CA SER A 19 -5.66 10.15 0.74
C SER A 19 -6.04 8.92 -0.11
N GLU A 20 -5.43 8.79 -1.29
CA GLU A 20 -5.60 7.64 -2.19
C GLU A 20 -4.53 6.59 -1.91
N PHE A 21 -3.25 6.92 -2.14
CA PHE A 21 -2.02 6.16 -1.83
C PHE A 21 -2.16 4.64 -1.85
N ALA A 22 -2.83 4.13 -2.88
CA ALA A 22 -3.12 2.73 -3.11
C ALA A 22 -3.42 2.49 -4.60
N PHE A 23 -3.97 1.35 -4.96
CA PHE A 23 -4.60 1.15 -6.26
C PHE A 23 -5.87 2.00 -6.42
N GLN A 24 -6.35 2.15 -7.65
CA GLN A 24 -7.58 2.89 -7.94
C GLN A 24 -8.80 2.17 -7.36
N ILE A 25 -9.57 2.86 -6.52
CA ILE A 25 -10.75 2.31 -5.83
C ILE A 25 -12.01 2.95 -6.41
N GLY A 26 -12.69 2.22 -7.27
CA GLY A 26 -14.01 2.57 -7.81
C GLY A 26 -15.20 1.95 -7.05
N PRO A 27 -16.45 2.34 -7.40
CA PRO A 27 -17.68 1.82 -6.80
C PRO A 27 -17.80 0.28 -6.77
N GLU A 28 -17.25 -0.40 -7.77
CA GLU A 28 -17.17 -1.86 -7.87
C GLU A 28 -16.38 -2.52 -6.73
N HIS A 29 -15.54 -1.75 -6.05
CA HIS A 29 -14.75 -2.21 -4.92
C HIS A 29 -15.42 -1.98 -3.57
N ALA A 30 -16.53 -1.23 -3.47
CA ALA A 30 -17.09 -0.72 -2.21
C ALA A 30 -17.29 -1.79 -1.11
N LYS A 31 -17.59 -3.04 -1.49
CA LYS A 31 -17.81 -4.15 -0.56
C LYS A 31 -16.55 -4.92 -0.15
N ARG A 32 -15.38 -4.60 -0.74
CA ARG A 32 -14.12 -5.34 -0.51
C ARG A 32 -13.38 -4.91 0.75
N SER A 33 -13.61 -3.69 1.24
CA SER A 33 -13.03 -3.21 2.49
C SER A 33 -14.00 -2.22 3.15
N PRO A 34 -14.16 -2.25 4.49
CA PRO A 34 -14.95 -1.27 5.22
C PRO A 34 -14.52 0.18 4.97
N SER A 35 -13.25 0.40 4.58
CA SER A 35 -12.69 1.72 4.31
C SER A 35 -13.04 2.28 2.91
N PHE A 36 -13.33 1.43 1.92
CA PHE A 36 -13.49 1.85 0.53
C PHE A 36 -14.71 2.74 0.26
N PRO A 37 -15.89 2.55 0.91
CA PRO A 37 -16.99 3.49 0.79
C PRO A 37 -16.61 4.93 1.14
N PHE A 38 -15.72 5.14 2.11
CA PHE A 38 -15.27 6.47 2.51
C PHE A 38 -14.36 7.13 1.47
N LYS A 39 -13.46 6.36 0.83
CA LYS A 39 -12.65 6.84 -0.31
C LYS A 39 -13.53 7.22 -1.49
N ILE A 40 -14.49 6.37 -1.85
CA ILE A 40 -15.44 6.64 -2.93
C ILE A 40 -16.28 7.90 -2.64
N ALA A 41 -16.78 8.05 -1.41
CA ALA A 41 -17.53 9.24 -1.00
C ALA A 41 -16.67 10.52 -1.05
N THR A 42 -15.39 10.40 -0.69
CA THR A 42 -14.42 11.50 -0.78
C THR A 42 -14.21 11.93 -2.22
N LEU A 43 -13.95 10.99 -3.14
CA LEU A 43 -13.78 11.31 -4.57
C LEU A 43 -15.02 11.97 -5.17
N ARG A 44 -16.23 11.47 -4.86
CA ARG A 44 -17.49 12.09 -5.30
C ARG A 44 -17.66 13.51 -4.77
N ARG A 45 -17.27 13.77 -3.51
CA ARG A 45 -17.33 15.12 -2.92
C ARG A 45 -16.36 16.09 -3.60
N LEU A 46 -15.24 15.58 -4.11
CA LEU A 46 -14.22 16.37 -4.80
C LEU A 46 -14.55 16.67 -6.27
N GLU A 47 -15.46 15.93 -6.92
CA GLU A 47 -15.82 16.16 -8.34
C GLU A 47 -16.40 17.55 -8.64
N GLY A 48 -17.06 18.18 -7.65
CA GLY A 48 -17.60 19.54 -7.76
C GLY A 48 -16.79 20.59 -7.00
N SER A 49 -15.61 20.24 -6.49
CA SER A 49 -14.78 21.15 -5.72
C SER A 49 -14.13 22.21 -6.62
N PRO A 50 -13.99 23.47 -6.18
CA PRO A 50 -13.21 24.48 -6.89
C PRO A 50 -11.68 24.27 -6.74
N LEU A 51 -11.26 23.32 -5.92
CA LEU A 51 -9.86 23.02 -5.66
C LEU A 51 -9.25 22.22 -6.81
N GLU A 52 -7.96 22.42 -7.03
CA GLU A 52 -7.17 21.56 -7.89
C GLU A 52 -6.95 20.21 -7.19
N ILE A 53 -7.51 19.14 -7.74
CA ILE A 53 -7.51 17.83 -7.09
C ILE A 53 -6.43 16.95 -7.70
N THR A 54 -5.59 16.40 -6.84
CA THR A 54 -4.54 15.45 -7.23
C THR A 54 -4.76 14.12 -6.52
N LEU A 55 -4.74 13.04 -7.30
CA LEU A 55 -4.89 11.67 -6.85
C LEU A 55 -3.59 10.91 -7.13
N ILE A 56 -2.99 10.32 -6.11
CA ILE A 56 -1.72 9.61 -6.23
C ILE A 56 -1.92 8.14 -5.91
N HIS A 57 -1.61 7.28 -6.87
CA HIS A 57 -1.73 5.83 -6.77
C HIS A 57 -0.34 5.20 -6.68
N THR A 58 -0.10 4.47 -5.58
CA THR A 58 1.24 3.98 -5.22
C THR A 58 1.35 2.45 -5.19
N GLY A 59 0.25 1.74 -5.47
CA GLY A 59 0.21 0.29 -5.38
C GLY A 59 0.16 -0.18 -3.91
N VAL A 60 0.95 -1.19 -3.57
CA VAL A 60 1.08 -1.72 -2.21
C VAL A 60 2.36 -1.19 -1.57
N PHE A 61 2.31 -0.81 -0.30
CA PHE A 61 3.51 -0.37 0.39
C PHE A 61 4.46 -1.55 0.66
N LEU A 62 5.73 -1.38 0.28
CA LEU A 62 6.79 -2.36 0.55
C LEU A 62 7.00 -2.58 2.05
N ASP A 63 6.71 -1.57 2.85
CA ASP A 63 6.79 -1.56 4.32
C ASP A 63 6.07 -2.78 4.94
N TYR A 64 4.97 -3.24 4.34
CA TYR A 64 4.21 -4.42 4.78
C TYR A 64 4.91 -5.76 4.50
N LEU A 65 6.03 -5.76 3.77
CA LEU A 65 6.73 -6.99 3.36
C LEU A 65 8.13 -7.12 4.00
N VAL A 66 8.78 -5.99 4.31
CA VAL A 66 10.23 -5.94 4.62
C VAL A 66 10.56 -5.44 6.04
N TYR A 67 9.57 -5.01 6.82
CA TYR A 67 9.77 -4.58 8.20
C TYR A 67 10.08 -5.79 9.12
N PRO A 68 11.02 -5.69 10.09
CA PRO A 68 11.71 -4.50 10.63
C PRO A 68 13.10 -4.24 10.06
N ARG A 69 13.48 -4.87 8.93
CA ARG A 69 14.86 -4.74 8.41
C ARG A 69 15.12 -3.41 7.70
N ILE A 70 14.07 -2.69 7.34
CA ILE A 70 14.13 -1.35 6.75
C ILE A 70 13.33 -0.41 7.65
N ALA A 71 13.92 0.75 7.97
CA ALA A 71 13.27 1.78 8.77
C ALA A 71 11.99 2.25 8.09
N SER A 72 10.89 2.24 8.84
CA SER A 72 9.56 2.68 8.39
C SER A 72 8.82 3.37 9.52
N HIS A 73 7.92 4.28 9.16
CA HIS A 73 6.98 4.92 10.08
C HIS A 73 5.61 4.21 10.10
N MET A 74 5.45 3.13 9.33
CA MET A 74 4.23 2.32 9.30
C MET A 74 4.23 1.30 10.44
N GLU A 75 3.04 1.01 10.97
CA GLU A 75 2.87 -0.16 11.83
C GLU A 75 3.12 -1.43 11.03
N CYS A 76 3.85 -2.37 11.62
CA CYS A 76 4.18 -3.62 10.95
C CYS A 76 2.93 -4.48 10.75
N GLN A 77 2.72 -4.93 9.52
CA GLN A 77 1.64 -5.82 9.15
C GLN A 77 2.19 -7.01 8.38
N THR A 78 1.90 -8.21 8.84
CA THR A 78 2.17 -9.44 8.09
C THR A 78 1.02 -9.66 7.10
N VAL A 79 1.23 -9.38 5.82
CA VAL A 79 0.19 -9.55 4.78
C VAL A 79 0.39 -10.84 4.00
N TRP A 80 1.48 -10.95 3.24
CA TRP A 80 1.77 -12.13 2.40
C TRP A 80 3.03 -12.88 2.81
N PHE A 81 3.93 -12.24 3.54
CA PHE A 81 5.23 -12.80 3.90
C PHE A 81 5.51 -12.54 5.37
N HIS A 82 6.13 -13.51 6.02
CA HIS A 82 6.70 -13.35 7.35
C HIS A 82 8.16 -13.80 7.30
N LEU A 83 9.06 -12.83 7.39
CA LEU A 83 10.50 -13.05 7.22
C LEU A 83 11.18 -13.75 8.41
N GLY A 84 10.52 -13.87 9.56
CA GLY A 84 11.00 -14.59 10.74
C GLY A 84 10.91 -16.11 10.58
N PRO A 85 9.70 -16.68 10.46
CA PRO A 85 9.46 -18.12 10.27
C PRO A 85 9.59 -18.57 8.81
N ASP A 86 10.03 -17.71 7.90
CA ASP A 86 10.18 -18.03 6.47
C ASP A 86 8.91 -18.57 5.83
N ALA A 87 7.80 -17.87 6.05
CA ALA A 87 6.48 -18.30 5.59
C ALA A 87 5.87 -17.29 4.61
N ALA A 88 5.15 -17.80 3.62
CA ALA A 88 4.37 -17.00 2.69
C ALA A 88 2.94 -17.54 2.53
N ALA A 89 1.95 -16.66 2.52
CA ALA A 89 0.56 -16.96 2.23
C ALA A 89 0.16 -16.22 0.95
N ILE A 90 0.07 -16.95 -0.17
CA ILE A 90 -0.08 -16.37 -1.50
C ILE A 90 -1.50 -16.60 -2.02
N PRO A 91 -2.22 -15.56 -2.46
CA PRO A 91 -3.51 -15.73 -3.10
C PRO A 91 -3.38 -16.38 -4.48
N ARG A 92 -4.14 -17.45 -4.70
CA ARG A 92 -4.22 -18.19 -5.96
C ARG A 92 -2.86 -18.71 -6.43
N ASP A 93 -2.36 -18.22 -7.56
CA ASP A 93 -1.15 -18.70 -8.22
C ASP A 93 0.07 -17.81 -7.98
N GLY A 94 -0.12 -16.65 -7.32
CA GLY A 94 0.96 -15.69 -7.06
C GLY A 94 1.55 -14.99 -8.28
N ASN A 95 1.08 -15.29 -9.50
CA ASN A 95 1.71 -14.87 -10.77
C ASN A 95 1.16 -13.56 -11.33
N ARG A 96 0.25 -12.89 -10.61
CA ARG A 96 -0.22 -11.56 -10.99
C ARG A 96 0.80 -10.52 -10.54
N THR A 97 1.18 -9.64 -11.47
CA THR A 97 2.04 -8.50 -11.16
C THR A 97 1.32 -7.54 -10.22
N VAL A 98 2.01 -7.15 -9.16
CA VAL A 98 1.61 -6.13 -8.19
C VAL A 98 2.63 -5.00 -8.25
N ALA A 99 2.14 -3.77 -8.15
CA ALA A 99 3.00 -2.60 -8.05
C ALA A 99 3.32 -2.34 -6.59
N PHE A 100 4.59 -2.08 -6.29
CA PHE A 100 5.10 -1.86 -4.95
C PHE A 100 5.86 -0.55 -4.87
N THR A 101 5.74 0.14 -3.74
CA THR A 101 6.44 1.40 -3.48
C THR A 101 6.74 1.52 -1.99
N HIS A 102 7.97 1.89 -1.60
CA HIS A 102 8.27 2.14 -0.20
C HIS A 102 7.70 3.51 0.22
N THR A 103 7.21 3.66 1.45
CA THR A 103 6.59 4.93 1.90
C THR A 103 7.53 6.14 1.83
N LYS A 104 8.84 5.92 1.97
CA LYS A 104 9.86 6.96 1.74
C LYS A 104 9.79 7.54 0.32
N ASP A 105 9.72 6.68 -0.69
CA ASP A 105 9.63 7.08 -2.10
C ASP A 105 8.27 7.73 -2.40
N VAL A 106 7.21 7.30 -1.71
CA VAL A 106 5.90 7.99 -1.78
C VAL A 106 6.02 9.42 -1.28
N GLY A 107 6.70 9.66 -0.15
CA GLY A 107 6.93 11.00 0.37
C GLY A 107 7.72 11.88 -0.59
N GLU A 108 8.78 11.34 -1.19
CA GLU A 108 9.57 12.04 -2.22
C GLU A 108 8.73 12.35 -3.47
N PHE A 109 7.94 11.38 -3.95
CA PHE A 109 7.04 11.56 -5.08
C PHE A 109 5.99 12.66 -4.82
N VAL A 110 5.40 12.69 -3.63
CA VAL A 110 4.45 13.75 -3.23
C VAL A 110 5.13 15.10 -3.21
N SER A 111 6.32 15.20 -2.61
CA SER A 111 7.07 16.45 -2.54
C SER A 111 7.38 16.99 -3.93
N LEU A 112 7.89 16.14 -4.82
CA LEU A 112 8.20 16.53 -6.21
C LEU A 112 6.94 16.89 -7.00
N GLY A 113 5.82 16.20 -6.74
CA GLY A 113 4.54 16.48 -7.37
C GLY A 113 3.97 17.87 -7.03
N LEU A 114 4.27 18.40 -5.85
CA LEU A 114 3.86 19.75 -5.44
C LEU A 114 4.62 20.86 -6.18
N ASP A 115 5.83 20.58 -6.64
CA ASP A 115 6.69 21.54 -7.34
C ASP A 115 6.44 21.56 -8.87
N LEU A 116 5.54 20.72 -9.37
CA LEU A 116 5.22 20.66 -10.80
C LEU A 116 4.50 21.94 -11.25
N PRO A 117 4.91 22.55 -12.37
CA PRO A 117 4.28 23.78 -12.87
C PRO A 117 2.83 23.56 -13.32
N ASN A 118 2.46 22.32 -13.67
CA ASN A 118 1.11 21.94 -14.04
C ASN A 118 0.65 20.70 -13.27
N SER A 119 -0.51 20.86 -12.65
CA SER A 119 -1.45 19.87 -12.11
C SER A 119 -1.98 18.78 -13.05
N GLU A 120 -1.54 17.53 -13.00
CA GLU A 120 -2.38 16.42 -13.47
C GLU A 120 -3.32 15.95 -12.36
N ARG A 121 -4.51 15.50 -12.76
CA ARG A 121 -5.50 14.98 -11.80
C ARG A 121 -5.08 13.65 -11.19
N GLN A 122 -4.35 12.83 -11.95
CA GLN A 122 -3.99 11.47 -11.55
C GLN A 122 -2.52 11.17 -11.82
N TYR A 123 -1.87 10.59 -10.82
CA TYR A 123 -0.51 10.11 -10.89
C TYR A 123 -0.40 8.66 -10.46
N TYR A 124 0.52 7.95 -11.09
CA TYR A 124 0.86 6.57 -10.76
C TYR A 124 2.35 6.51 -10.43
N GLY A 125 2.68 6.44 -9.14
CA GLY A 125 4.05 6.34 -8.64
C GLY A 125 4.33 4.90 -8.22
N TYR A 126 4.90 4.10 -9.11
CA TYR A 126 5.25 2.70 -8.84
C TYR A 126 6.76 2.55 -8.87
N ALA A 127 7.37 2.12 -7.77
CA ALA A 127 8.82 1.85 -7.74
C ALA A 127 9.13 0.50 -8.41
N ASP A 128 8.41 -0.54 -8.02
CA ASP A 128 8.64 -1.91 -8.49
C ASP A 128 7.35 -2.57 -9.00
N ARG A 129 7.52 -3.56 -9.88
CA ARG A 129 6.44 -4.37 -10.44
C ARG A 129 6.85 -5.83 -10.42
N LEU A 130 6.40 -6.56 -9.41
CA LEU A 130 6.81 -7.94 -9.14
C LEU A 130 5.58 -8.84 -8.98
N THR A 131 5.74 -10.12 -9.25
CA THR A 131 4.79 -11.13 -8.77
C THR A 131 5.11 -11.49 -7.31
N LEU A 132 4.17 -12.09 -6.59
CA LEU A 132 4.46 -12.58 -5.23
C LEU A 132 5.48 -13.72 -5.26
N ASN A 133 5.50 -14.51 -6.34
CA ASN A 133 6.49 -15.56 -6.55
C ASN A 133 7.89 -15.00 -6.83
N ASP A 134 8.00 -13.85 -7.50
CA ASP A 134 9.29 -13.16 -7.65
C ASP A 134 9.81 -12.71 -6.29
N ILE A 135 8.93 -12.19 -5.42
CA ILE A 135 9.31 -11.80 -4.06
C ILE A 135 9.76 -13.02 -3.23
N VAL A 136 9.07 -14.16 -3.32
CA VAL A 136 9.53 -15.41 -2.70
C VAL A 136 10.96 -15.74 -3.12
N ARG A 137 11.22 -15.74 -4.44
CA ARG A 137 12.57 -16.03 -4.96
C ARG A 137 13.62 -15.06 -4.43
N ILE A 138 13.29 -13.77 -4.34
CA ILE A 138 14.17 -12.74 -3.77
C ILE A 138 14.45 -13.03 -2.29
N ILE A 139 13.43 -13.37 -1.50
CA ILE A 139 13.58 -13.72 -0.08
C ILE A 139 14.51 -14.93 0.06
N GLU A 140 14.28 -15.99 -0.72
CA GLU A 140 15.08 -17.21 -0.69
C GLU A 140 16.55 -16.96 -1.07
N GLU A 141 16.78 -16.17 -2.11
CA GLU A 141 18.12 -15.78 -2.57
C GLU A 141 18.87 -14.97 -1.51
N VAL A 142 18.20 -13.97 -0.92
CA VAL A 142 18.81 -13.07 0.07
C VAL A 142 19.05 -13.78 1.40
N LYS A 143 18.12 -14.64 1.85
CA LYS A 143 18.24 -15.35 3.12
C LYS A 143 19.02 -16.67 3.03
N GLY A 144 19.17 -17.25 1.85
CA GLY A 144 19.78 -18.56 1.66
C GLY A 144 18.95 -19.71 2.26
N VAL A 145 17.64 -19.53 2.38
CA VAL A 145 16.69 -20.52 2.93
C VAL A 145 15.52 -20.71 1.98
N GLN A 146 14.79 -21.82 2.12
CA GLN A 146 13.54 -22.03 1.40
C GLN A 146 12.38 -21.42 2.17
N VAL A 147 11.45 -20.78 1.47
CA VAL A 147 10.24 -20.22 2.07
C VAL A 147 9.13 -21.27 2.04
N ASN A 148 8.45 -21.45 3.18
CA ASN A 148 7.26 -22.28 3.28
C ASN A 148 6.06 -21.53 2.68
N VAL A 149 5.72 -21.83 1.42
CA VAL A 149 4.66 -21.17 0.67
C VAL A 149 3.35 -21.96 0.75
N THR A 150 2.29 -21.30 1.22
CA THR A 150 0.90 -21.77 1.12
C THR A 150 0.17 -20.97 0.05
N TYR A 151 -0.53 -21.66 -0.85
CA TYR A 151 -1.35 -21.04 -1.89
C TYR A 151 -2.84 -21.15 -1.54
N ASP A 152 -3.51 -20.03 -1.35
CA ASP A 152 -4.94 -19.99 -1.05
C ASP A 152 -5.77 -20.14 -2.34
N SER A 153 -6.68 -21.12 -2.34
CA SER A 153 -7.53 -21.38 -3.49
C SER A 153 -8.52 -20.23 -3.75
N ARG A 154 -8.98 -20.08 -4.99
CA ARG A 154 -10.04 -19.12 -5.33
C ARG A 154 -11.29 -19.34 -4.49
N ASP A 155 -11.66 -20.59 -4.26
CA ASP A 155 -12.90 -20.94 -3.56
C ASP A 155 -12.82 -20.57 -2.07
N SER A 156 -11.66 -20.79 -1.43
CA SER A 156 -11.40 -20.34 -0.06
C SER A 156 -11.48 -18.81 0.04
N LEU A 157 -10.79 -18.09 -0.86
CA LEU A 157 -10.80 -16.63 -0.88
C LEU A 157 -12.21 -16.05 -1.11
N ASN A 158 -13.02 -16.69 -1.95
CA ASN A 158 -14.42 -16.29 -2.17
C ASN A 158 -15.29 -16.44 -0.91
N ARG A 159 -14.92 -17.35 0.00
CA ARG A 159 -15.55 -17.53 1.32
C ARG A 159 -14.89 -16.69 2.42
N VAL A 160 -13.95 -15.81 2.06
CA VAL A 160 -13.15 -15.01 3.01
C VAL A 160 -12.28 -15.89 3.92
N GLU A 161 -11.93 -17.08 3.44
CA GLU A 161 -10.98 -17.99 4.08
C GLU A 161 -9.60 -17.77 3.44
N CYS A 162 -8.67 -17.18 4.19
CA CYS A 162 -7.29 -16.98 3.77
C CYS A 162 -6.34 -17.49 4.85
N THR A 163 -5.15 -17.91 4.43
CA THR A 163 -4.09 -18.32 5.35
C THR A 163 -3.59 -17.08 6.09
N LEU A 164 -3.83 -17.02 7.40
CA LEU A 164 -3.33 -15.95 8.26
C LEU A 164 -1.94 -16.31 8.76
N LEU A 165 -0.96 -15.47 8.42
CA LEU A 165 0.36 -15.55 9.00
C LEU A 165 0.36 -14.91 10.40
N PRO A 166 1.22 -15.38 11.33
CA PRO A 166 1.33 -14.74 12.63
C PRO A 166 1.77 -13.28 12.47
N GLY A 167 1.29 -12.44 13.40
CA GLY A 167 1.79 -11.08 13.50
C GLY A 167 3.26 -11.06 13.95
N PRO A 168 3.98 -9.96 13.72
CA PRO A 168 5.37 -9.81 14.13
C PRO A 168 5.52 -10.01 15.64
N ALA A 169 6.53 -10.76 16.07
CA ALA A 169 6.82 -10.93 17.48
C ALA A 169 7.47 -9.67 18.07
N GLU A 170 7.23 -9.38 19.36
CA GLU A 170 7.81 -8.21 20.03
C GLU A 170 9.35 -8.22 20.00
N SER A 171 9.96 -9.41 20.00
CA SER A 171 11.41 -9.58 19.85
C SER A 171 11.92 -9.16 18.47
N GLU A 172 11.11 -9.32 17.42
CA GLU A 172 11.48 -8.93 16.06
C GLU A 172 11.41 -7.41 15.89
N LEU A 173 10.45 -6.76 16.56
CA LEU A 173 10.34 -5.29 16.60
C LEU A 173 11.55 -4.61 17.26
N LYS A 174 12.28 -5.32 18.12
CA LYS A 174 13.43 -4.81 18.89
C LYS A 174 14.78 -5.10 18.25
N ASP A 175 14.82 -5.73 17.07
CA ASP A 175 16.07 -6.07 16.40
C ASP A 175 16.72 -4.79 15.82
N SER A 176 17.41 -4.09 16.71
CA SER A 176 17.91 -2.71 16.67
C SER A 176 19.13 -2.48 15.78
N LYS A 177 19.36 -3.29 14.74
CA LYS A 177 20.53 -3.12 13.87
C LYS A 177 20.50 -1.84 13.02
N PHE A 178 19.43 -1.05 13.10
CA PHE A 178 19.28 0.22 12.37
C PHE A 178 18.81 1.38 13.26
N ASN A 179 19.04 1.33 14.57
CA ASN A 179 19.05 2.54 15.40
C ASN A 179 20.37 3.30 15.15
N GLY A 180 20.47 3.95 14.00
CA GLY A 180 21.59 4.81 13.60
C GLY A 180 21.07 6.00 12.81
#